data_AF-A0A1B7HJX3-F1
#
_entry.id   AF-A0A1B7HJX3-F1
#
_cell.length_a   1.000
_cell.length_b   1.000
_cell.length_c   1.000
_cell.angle_alpha   90.00
_cell.angle_beta   90.00
_cell.angle_gamma   90.00
#
_symmetry.space_group_name_H-M   'P 1'
#
loop_
_entity.id
_entity.type
_entity.pdbx_description
1 polymer ?
#
loop_
_entity_poly.entity_id
_entity_poly.type
_entity_poly.pdbx_seq_one_letter_code
_entity_poly.pdbx_strand_id
1 'polypeptide(L)'
;MENIWRSAVIRLLRESYDRIRPGRLPGLGHIRDATQWRRYLKAQYGRYWKVHFAKKTRSAWRSVKYLGRYLKRPPVAASQRRHYSGGAVVHHYYDHRTQQHRQQKLTQEEMIGRYISHIPARHFKMVRYYGFLSNRKRGTLLPKVYEALKMEEKKKPEKPGFAALMKGFLGVDPYKCILCGDRLRFAGAQAGHHATELLSERLNGMAKKRWLQTELMDQCA
;
A
#
# COMPACT_ATOMS: atom_id res chain seq x y z
N MET A 1 3.60 -32.20 -15.92
CA MET A 1 2.70 -31.42 -15.02
C MET A 1 1.65 -30.63 -15.78
N GLU A 2 1.99 -29.86 -16.82
CA GLU A 2 1.01 -29.08 -17.61
C GLU A 2 -0.23 -29.89 -18.02
N ASN A 3 -0.04 -31.04 -18.69
CA ASN A 3 -1.13 -31.92 -19.12
C ASN A 3 -2.10 -32.30 -17.98
N ILE A 4 -1.60 -32.50 -16.76
CA ILE A 4 -2.43 -32.86 -15.59
C ILE A 4 -3.33 -31.68 -15.20
N TRP A 5 -2.76 -30.47 -15.07
CA TRP A 5 -3.53 -29.28 -14.74
C TRP A 5 -4.51 -28.91 -15.85
N ARG A 6 -4.07 -29.05 -17.10
CA ARG A 6 -4.87 -28.77 -18.29
C ARG A 6 -6.07 -29.70 -18.41
N SER A 7 -5.89 -31.01 -18.19
CA SER A 7 -6.99 -31.97 -18.09
C SER A 7 -7.91 -31.66 -16.91
N ALA A 8 -7.38 -31.24 -15.75
CA ALA A 8 -8.18 -30.86 -14.60
C ALA A 8 -9.04 -29.60 -14.86
N VAL A 9 -8.48 -28.57 -15.50
CA VAL A 9 -9.22 -27.35 -15.91
C VAL A 9 -10.31 -27.68 -16.93
N ILE A 10 -9.99 -28.46 -17.96
CA ILE A 10 -10.97 -28.85 -18.99
C ILE A 10 -12.05 -29.76 -18.41
N ARG A 11 -11.73 -30.63 -17.43
CA ARG A 11 -12.72 -31.42 -16.69
C ARG A 11 -13.64 -30.53 -15.86
N LEU A 12 -13.08 -29.63 -15.04
CA LEU A 12 -13.85 -28.67 -14.23
C LEU A 12 -14.79 -27.80 -15.08
N LEU A 13 -14.33 -27.34 -16.25
CA LEU A 13 -15.13 -26.55 -17.17
C LEU A 13 -16.25 -27.35 -17.85
N ARG A 14 -16.08 -28.66 -18.07
CA ARG A 14 -17.18 -29.55 -18.52
C ARG A 14 -18.22 -29.74 -17.41
N GLU A 15 -17.77 -30.07 -16.21
CA GLU A 15 -18.61 -30.30 -15.02
C GLU A 15 -19.37 -29.05 -14.56
N SER A 16 -18.88 -27.85 -14.90
CA SER A 16 -19.48 -26.58 -14.49
C SER A 16 -20.41 -25.95 -15.55
N TYR A 17 -20.75 -26.66 -16.63
CA TYR A 17 -21.52 -26.09 -17.77
C TYR A 17 -22.79 -25.34 -17.34
N ASP A 18 -23.66 -25.96 -16.55
CA ASP A 18 -24.97 -25.40 -16.17
C ASP A 18 -24.87 -24.18 -15.23
N ARG A 19 -23.75 -24.07 -14.51
CA ARG A 19 -23.40 -22.92 -13.65
C ARG A 19 -22.80 -21.77 -14.45
N ILE A 20 -22.03 -22.08 -15.50
CA ILE A 20 -21.35 -21.08 -16.36
C ILE A 20 -22.30 -20.53 -17.44
N ARG A 21 -23.16 -21.37 -18.00
CA ARG A 21 -24.04 -21.08 -19.16
C ARG A 21 -23.30 -20.31 -20.27
N PRO A 22 -22.30 -20.92 -20.93
CA PRO A 22 -21.31 -20.21 -21.75
C PRO A 22 -21.91 -19.34 -22.87
N GLY A 23 -23.07 -19.69 -23.44
CA GLY A 23 -23.78 -18.84 -24.40
C GLY A 23 -24.22 -17.46 -23.88
N ARG A 24 -24.19 -17.22 -22.57
CA ARG A 24 -24.40 -15.89 -21.94
C ARG A 24 -23.11 -15.08 -21.74
N LEU A 25 -21.94 -15.65 -22.05
CA LEU A 25 -20.66 -14.95 -21.91
C LEU A 25 -20.33 -14.14 -23.19
N PRO A 26 -19.73 -12.94 -23.08
CA PRO A 26 -19.28 -12.17 -24.23
C PRO A 26 -18.38 -12.99 -25.17
N GLY A 27 -18.67 -12.92 -26.48
CA GLY A 27 -17.95 -13.68 -27.51
C GLY A 27 -18.29 -15.18 -27.62
N LEU A 28 -19.07 -15.75 -26.70
CA LEU A 28 -19.39 -17.19 -26.66
C LEU A 28 -20.85 -17.53 -26.98
N GLY A 29 -21.67 -16.57 -27.44
CA GLY A 29 -23.07 -16.79 -27.84
C GLY A 29 -23.32 -17.80 -28.97
N HIS A 30 -22.25 -18.26 -29.63
CA HIS A 30 -22.28 -19.39 -30.57
C HIS A 30 -22.28 -20.77 -29.89
N ILE A 31 -22.15 -20.83 -28.55
CA ILE A 31 -22.17 -22.06 -27.75
C ILE A 31 -23.53 -22.16 -27.04
N ARG A 32 -24.48 -22.79 -27.73
CA ARG A 32 -25.89 -22.91 -27.31
C ARG A 32 -26.17 -24.15 -26.47
N ASP A 33 -25.35 -25.20 -26.61
CA ASP A 33 -25.55 -26.50 -25.94
C ASP A 33 -24.24 -27.10 -25.36
N ALA A 34 -24.40 -28.13 -24.53
CA ALA A 34 -23.29 -28.82 -23.86
C ALA A 34 -22.38 -29.63 -24.81
N THR A 35 -22.84 -29.97 -26.01
CA THR A 35 -22.05 -30.67 -27.05
C THR A 35 -21.16 -29.70 -27.80
N GLN A 36 -21.68 -28.52 -28.16
CA GLN A 36 -20.90 -27.39 -28.67
C GLN A 36 -19.85 -26.94 -27.64
N TRP A 37 -20.20 -26.89 -26.34
CA TRP A 37 -19.24 -26.62 -25.27
C TRP A 37 -18.15 -27.69 -25.17
N ARG A 38 -18.52 -28.98 -25.17
CA ARG A 38 -17.55 -30.09 -25.18
C ARG A 38 -16.63 -30.05 -26.42
N ARG A 39 -17.16 -29.66 -27.59
CA ARG A 39 -16.38 -29.46 -28.84
C ARG A 39 -15.42 -28.27 -28.74
N TYR A 40 -15.89 -27.12 -28.26
CA TYR A 40 -15.06 -25.93 -28.01
C TYR A 40 -13.93 -26.25 -27.04
N LEU A 41 -14.24 -26.88 -25.90
CA LEU A 41 -13.22 -27.29 -24.92
C LEU A 41 -12.24 -28.31 -25.52
N LYS A 42 -12.69 -29.25 -26.37
CA LYS A 42 -11.80 -30.17 -27.10
C LYS A 42 -10.82 -29.41 -28.02
N ALA A 43 -11.26 -28.35 -28.71
CA ALA A 43 -10.35 -27.52 -29.50
C ALA A 43 -9.30 -26.81 -28.63
N GLN A 44 -9.64 -26.39 -27.41
CA GLN A 44 -8.67 -25.84 -26.47
C GLN A 44 -7.77 -26.92 -25.80
N TYR A 45 -7.88 -28.23 -26.12
CA TYR A 45 -7.37 -29.36 -25.31
C TYR A 45 -6.25 -30.49 -25.84
N GLY A 46 -5.43 -29.62 -26.57
CA GLY A 46 -5.59 -29.05 -27.92
C GLY A 46 -4.42 -28.12 -28.21
N ARG A 47 -4.67 -26.82 -28.41
CA ARG A 47 -3.70 -25.72 -28.66
C ARG A 47 -2.43 -25.72 -27.77
N TYR A 48 -1.40 -24.95 -28.11
CA TYR A 48 -0.29 -24.70 -27.18
C TYR A 48 -0.72 -23.84 -25.97
N TRP A 49 -0.31 -24.18 -24.74
CA TRP A 49 -0.67 -23.46 -23.50
C TRP A 49 0.59 -23.00 -22.76
N LYS A 50 0.83 -21.68 -22.66
CA LYS A 50 2.02 -21.11 -22.00
C LYS A 50 1.83 -21.02 -20.46
N VAL A 51 1.89 -22.16 -19.76
CA VAL A 51 1.63 -22.21 -18.30
C VAL A 51 2.91 -22.45 -17.49
N HIS A 52 3.41 -21.42 -16.81
CA HIS A 52 4.55 -21.53 -15.91
C HIS A 52 4.12 -21.90 -14.48
N PHE A 53 4.29 -23.18 -14.12
CA PHE A 53 4.18 -23.63 -12.73
C PHE A 53 5.52 -23.50 -11.99
N ALA A 54 5.62 -22.50 -11.11
CA ALA A 54 6.69 -22.47 -10.12
C ALA A 54 6.61 -23.73 -9.23
N LYS A 55 7.76 -24.29 -8.83
CA LYS A 55 7.83 -25.49 -7.97
C LYS A 55 6.98 -25.28 -6.71
N LYS A 56 6.06 -26.22 -6.42
CA LYS A 56 5.13 -26.16 -5.26
C LYS A 56 5.90 -25.83 -3.98
N THR A 57 5.64 -24.67 -3.39
CA THR A 57 6.36 -24.23 -2.20
C THR A 57 6.04 -25.18 -1.03
N ARG A 58 7.06 -25.83 -0.44
CA ARG A 58 6.89 -26.81 0.66
C ARG A 58 6.23 -26.23 1.93
N SER A 59 6.03 -24.92 2.00
CA SER A 59 5.29 -24.25 3.07
C SER A 59 4.68 -22.95 2.55
N ALA A 60 3.36 -22.79 2.70
CA ALA A 60 2.66 -21.53 2.39
C ALA A 60 3.19 -20.36 3.25
N TRP A 61 3.65 -20.65 4.48
CA TRP A 61 4.26 -19.66 5.38
C TRP A 61 5.51 -19.03 4.76
N ARG A 62 6.30 -19.77 3.97
CA ARG A 62 7.45 -19.19 3.23
C ARG A 62 6.98 -18.18 2.17
N SER A 63 5.91 -18.48 1.45
CA SER A 63 5.32 -17.56 0.46
C SER A 63 4.72 -16.30 1.11
N VAL A 64 4.01 -16.45 2.24
CA VAL A 64 3.50 -15.30 3.03
C VAL A 64 4.65 -14.46 3.59
N LYS A 65 5.71 -15.08 4.12
CA LYS A 65 6.92 -14.40 4.62
C LYS A 65 7.70 -13.69 3.51
N TYR A 66 7.65 -14.20 2.28
CA TYR A 66 8.21 -13.55 1.09
C TYR A 66 7.37 -12.33 0.69
N LEU A 67 6.07 -12.49 0.46
CA LEU A 67 5.16 -11.39 0.07
C LEU A 67 5.14 -10.27 1.14
N GLY A 68 5.09 -10.63 2.42
CA GLY A 68 5.13 -9.66 3.53
C GLY A 68 6.43 -8.87 3.62
N ARG A 69 7.56 -9.38 3.10
CA ARG A 69 8.81 -8.61 2.97
C ARG A 69 8.69 -7.55 1.87
N TYR A 70 8.12 -7.90 0.71
CA TYR A 70 7.91 -6.95 -0.40
C TYR A 70 6.86 -5.89 -0.06
N LEU A 71 5.78 -6.24 0.65
CA LEU A 71 4.73 -5.29 1.04
C LEU A 71 5.14 -4.32 2.16
N LYS A 72 6.16 -4.65 2.97
CA LYS A 72 6.60 -3.83 4.11
C LYS A 72 7.89 -3.02 3.85
N ARG A 73 8.71 -3.42 2.88
CA ARG A 73 10.02 -2.78 2.61
C ARG A 73 9.91 -1.74 1.49
N PRO A 74 10.75 -0.68 1.52
CA PRO A 74 10.90 0.18 0.35
C PRO A 74 11.40 -0.62 -0.87
N PRO A 75 11.11 -0.19 -2.10
CA PRO A 75 11.41 -0.97 -3.32
C PRO A 75 12.91 -1.26 -3.52
N VAL A 76 13.77 -0.33 -3.09
CA VAL A 76 15.22 -0.54 -2.94
C VAL A 76 15.53 -0.63 -1.44
N ALA A 77 16.19 -1.70 -1.00
CA ALA A 77 16.57 -1.83 0.40
C ALA A 77 17.79 -0.94 0.71
N ALA A 78 17.76 -0.22 1.83
CA ALA A 78 18.85 0.68 2.21
C ALA A 78 20.23 -0.04 2.26
N SER A 79 20.24 -1.32 2.66
CA SER A 79 21.43 -2.18 2.69
C SER A 79 22.03 -2.53 1.33
N GLN A 80 21.40 -2.15 0.22
CA GLN A 80 21.97 -2.29 -1.13
C GLN A 80 22.82 -1.09 -1.53
N ARG A 81 22.67 0.06 -0.85
CA ARG A 81 23.46 1.28 -1.08
C ARG A 81 24.74 1.20 -0.25
N ARG A 82 25.87 0.89 -0.89
CA ARG A 82 27.18 0.83 -0.22
C ARG A 82 27.95 2.15 -0.25
N HIS A 83 27.78 2.93 -1.31
CA HIS A 83 28.54 4.16 -1.54
C HIS A 83 27.74 5.11 -2.43
N TYR A 84 27.90 6.42 -2.20
CA TYR A 84 27.37 7.50 -3.03
C TYR A 84 28.50 8.49 -3.27
N SER A 85 29.00 8.53 -4.51
CA SER A 85 30.15 9.36 -4.90
C SER A 85 29.67 10.61 -5.66
N GLY A 86 28.78 11.40 -5.05
CA GLY A 86 28.36 12.71 -5.55
C GLY A 86 27.60 12.75 -6.90
N GLY A 87 27.13 11.61 -7.40
CA GLY A 87 26.39 11.55 -8.68
C GLY A 87 26.20 10.14 -9.26
N ALA A 88 27.01 9.17 -8.82
CA ALA A 88 26.81 7.75 -9.10
C ALA A 88 26.47 6.96 -7.83
N VAL A 89 25.57 5.97 -7.97
CA VAL A 89 25.11 5.11 -6.88
C VAL A 89 25.35 3.64 -7.24
N VAL A 90 26.06 2.90 -6.40
CA VAL A 90 26.38 1.49 -6.64
C VAL A 90 25.48 0.59 -5.79
N HIS A 91 24.69 -0.23 -6.45
CA HIS A 91 23.77 -1.20 -5.85
C HIS A 91 24.24 -2.63 -6.03
N HIS A 92 24.28 -3.40 -4.94
CA HIS A 92 24.43 -4.85 -5.02
C HIS A 92 23.05 -5.53 -5.09
N TYR A 93 22.86 -6.44 -6.05
CA TYR A 93 21.67 -7.28 -6.16
C TYR A 93 22.04 -8.74 -6.42
N TYR A 94 21.10 -9.65 -6.19
CA TYR A 94 21.24 -11.05 -6.57
C TYR A 94 20.50 -11.27 -7.89
N ASP A 95 21.21 -11.65 -8.95
CA ASP A 95 20.61 -11.96 -10.23
C ASP A 95 20.06 -13.40 -10.21
N HIS A 96 18.73 -13.53 -10.15
CA HIS A 96 18.07 -14.82 -10.17
C HIS A 96 18.20 -15.60 -11.49
N ARG A 97 18.69 -14.98 -12.58
CA ARG A 97 18.99 -15.68 -13.85
C ARG A 97 20.37 -16.33 -13.83
N THR A 98 21.41 -15.59 -13.41
CA THR A 98 22.79 -16.10 -13.35
C THR A 98 23.19 -16.68 -11.99
N GLN A 99 22.30 -16.61 -10.99
CA GLN A 99 22.49 -17.08 -9.60
C GLN A 99 23.67 -16.44 -8.86
N GLN A 100 24.13 -15.26 -9.33
CA GLN A 100 25.30 -14.55 -8.81
C GLN A 100 24.90 -13.21 -8.18
N HIS A 101 25.71 -12.75 -7.22
CA HIS A 101 25.66 -11.36 -6.77
C HIS A 101 26.32 -10.45 -7.81
N ARG A 102 25.56 -9.48 -8.32
CA ARG A 102 26.03 -8.50 -9.31
C ARG A 102 25.96 -7.08 -8.75
N GLN A 103 26.84 -6.23 -9.23
CA GLN A 103 26.81 -4.79 -8.97
C GLN A 103 26.12 -4.08 -10.14
N GLN A 104 25.33 -3.05 -9.85
CA GLN A 104 24.82 -2.10 -10.82
C GLN A 104 25.22 -0.70 -10.38
N LYS A 105 26.03 -0.01 -11.17
CA LYS A 105 26.25 1.43 -11.06
C LYS A 105 25.10 2.12 -11.79
N LEU A 106 24.51 3.13 -11.16
CA LEU A 106 23.43 3.97 -11.69
C LEU A 106 23.83 5.44 -11.58
N THR A 107 23.25 6.29 -12.43
CA THR A 107 23.25 7.74 -12.15
C THR A 107 22.24 8.09 -11.06
N GLN A 108 22.34 9.30 -10.51
CA GLN A 108 21.38 9.83 -9.55
C GLN A 108 19.98 9.98 -10.18
N GLU A 109 19.90 10.39 -11.44
CA GLU A 109 18.66 10.61 -12.21
C GLU A 109 17.97 9.27 -12.48
N GLU A 110 18.72 8.23 -12.88
CA GLU A 110 18.19 6.87 -13.01
C GLU A 110 17.60 6.36 -11.70
N MET A 111 18.28 6.60 -10.58
CA MET A 111 17.82 6.16 -9.27
C MET A 111 16.54 6.89 -8.87
N ILE A 112 16.49 8.21 -9.06
CA ILE A 112 15.30 9.05 -8.79
C ILE A 112 14.12 8.60 -9.67
N GLY A 113 14.34 8.40 -10.98
CA GLY A 113 13.32 7.89 -11.89
C GLY A 113 12.76 6.52 -11.48
N ARG A 114 13.63 5.60 -11.02
CA ARG A 114 13.19 4.31 -10.44
C ARG A 114 12.35 4.50 -9.17
N TYR A 115 12.70 5.41 -8.26
CA TYR A 115 11.83 5.73 -7.11
C TYR A 115 10.49 6.34 -7.53
N ILE A 116 10.49 7.28 -8.49
CA ILE A 116 9.27 7.92 -9.00
C ILE A 116 8.34 6.88 -9.63
N SER A 117 8.85 5.83 -10.29
CA SER A 117 8.03 4.74 -10.83
C SER A 117 7.22 3.95 -9.78
N HIS A 118 7.56 4.10 -8.48
CA HIS A 118 6.81 3.52 -7.36
C HIS A 118 5.85 4.52 -6.70
N ILE A 119 5.87 5.80 -7.08
CA ILE A 119 4.89 6.79 -6.66
C ILE A 119 3.66 6.65 -7.56
N PRO A 120 2.46 6.39 -7.01
CA PRO A 120 1.25 6.27 -7.81
C PRO A 120 0.87 7.62 -8.44
N ALA A 121 0.31 7.58 -9.65
CA ALA A 121 -0.12 8.76 -10.38
C ALA A 121 -1.12 9.63 -9.58
N ARG A 122 -1.15 10.94 -9.88
CA ARG A 122 -2.06 11.88 -9.20
C ARG A 122 -3.51 11.39 -9.29
N HIS A 123 -4.21 11.41 -8.15
CA HIS A 123 -5.57 10.89 -7.93
C HIS A 123 -5.74 9.35 -7.98
N PHE A 124 -4.71 8.54 -8.24
CA PHE A 124 -4.79 7.08 -8.21
C PHE A 124 -5.18 6.57 -6.82
N LYS A 125 -6.31 5.85 -6.74
CA LYS A 125 -6.90 5.39 -5.47
C LYS A 125 -6.27 4.08 -5.01
N MET A 126 -5.15 4.16 -4.28
CA MET A 126 -4.52 2.99 -3.65
C MET A 126 -5.47 2.27 -2.68
N VAL A 127 -5.78 0.99 -2.96
CA VAL A 127 -6.61 0.15 -2.09
C VAL A 127 -5.78 -0.35 -0.90
N ARG A 128 -5.73 0.45 0.18
CA ARG A 128 -4.97 0.11 1.40
C ARG A 128 -5.50 -1.11 2.15
N TYR A 129 -6.80 -1.40 2.04
CA TYR A 129 -7.46 -2.56 2.64
C TYR A 129 -8.57 -3.09 1.71
N TYR A 130 -8.62 -4.40 1.47
CA TYR A 130 -9.61 -5.04 0.60
C TYR A 130 -10.36 -6.18 1.33
N GLY A 131 -11.44 -6.69 0.73
CA GLY A 131 -12.17 -7.85 1.25
C GLY A 131 -12.63 -7.68 2.71
N PHE A 132 -12.37 -8.67 3.55
CA PHE A 132 -12.70 -8.63 4.98
C PHE A 132 -11.89 -7.61 5.79
N LEU A 133 -10.80 -7.07 5.26
CA LEU A 133 -10.03 -5.99 5.91
C LEU A 133 -10.54 -4.58 5.57
N SER A 134 -11.40 -4.44 4.55
CA SER A 134 -11.93 -3.15 4.10
C SER A 134 -12.69 -2.41 5.22
N ASN A 135 -12.48 -1.10 5.37
CA ASN A 135 -12.96 -0.33 6.53
C ASN A 135 -14.46 -0.55 6.86
N ARG A 136 -15.35 -0.61 5.87
CA ARG A 136 -16.79 -0.85 6.05
C ARG A 136 -17.13 -2.26 6.55
N LYS A 137 -16.33 -3.29 6.20
CA LYS A 137 -16.61 -4.70 6.55
C LYS A 137 -15.72 -5.26 7.65
N ARG A 138 -14.63 -4.57 8.02
CA ARG A 138 -13.64 -5.07 8.98
C ARG A 138 -14.24 -5.37 10.35
N GLY A 139 -15.11 -4.51 10.88
CA GLY A 139 -15.73 -4.70 12.19
C GLY A 139 -16.62 -5.95 12.28
N THR A 140 -17.23 -6.39 11.17
CA THR A 140 -18.18 -7.52 11.15
C THR A 140 -17.61 -8.82 10.59
N LEU A 141 -16.53 -8.74 9.79
CA LEU A 141 -15.89 -9.92 9.18
C LEU A 141 -14.56 -10.32 9.83
N LEU A 142 -13.82 -9.40 10.46
CA LEU A 142 -12.54 -9.76 11.08
C LEU A 142 -12.69 -10.67 12.32
N PRO A 143 -13.67 -10.48 13.24
CA PRO A 143 -13.88 -11.41 14.35
C PRO A 143 -14.16 -12.84 13.88
N LYS A 144 -14.98 -13.01 12.83
CA LYS A 144 -15.27 -14.32 12.21
C LYS A 144 -14.03 -15.00 11.61
N VAL A 145 -13.05 -14.22 11.18
CA VAL A 145 -11.75 -14.76 10.72
C VAL A 145 -10.87 -15.17 11.90
N TYR A 146 -10.91 -14.46 13.03
CA TYR A 146 -10.22 -14.90 14.25
C TYR A 146 -10.83 -16.19 14.82
N GLU A 147 -12.16 -16.24 14.92
CA GLU A 147 -12.94 -17.43 15.30
C GLU A 147 -12.59 -18.66 14.44
N ALA A 148 -12.71 -18.54 13.11
CA ALA A 148 -12.40 -19.63 12.17
C ALA A 148 -10.92 -20.07 12.18
N LEU A 149 -10.01 -19.21 12.66
CA LEU A 149 -8.58 -19.53 12.83
C LEU A 149 -8.23 -19.94 14.27
N LYS A 150 -9.20 -19.99 15.19
CA LYS A 150 -8.99 -20.21 16.64
C LYS A 150 -7.93 -19.26 17.24
N MET A 151 -7.98 -17.99 16.83
CA MET A 151 -7.11 -16.93 17.31
C MET A 151 -7.85 -16.02 18.29
N GLU A 152 -7.18 -15.57 19.35
CA GLU A 152 -7.70 -14.50 20.20
C GLU A 152 -7.78 -13.17 19.41
N GLU A 153 -8.91 -12.46 19.53
CA GLU A 153 -9.00 -11.10 19.00
C GLU A 153 -8.14 -10.15 19.83
N LYS A 154 -7.23 -9.44 19.16
CA LYS A 154 -6.38 -8.44 19.81
C LYS A 154 -7.23 -7.25 20.26
N LYS A 155 -7.52 -7.19 21.56
CA LYS A 155 -8.07 -6.01 22.25
C LYS A 155 -7.34 -4.76 21.74
N LYS A 156 -8.13 -3.81 21.26
CA LYS A 156 -7.63 -2.53 20.76
C LYS A 156 -7.01 -1.77 21.95
N PRO A 157 -5.76 -1.29 21.87
CA PRO A 157 -5.18 -0.52 22.96
C PRO A 157 -6.00 0.75 23.17
N GLU A 158 -6.14 1.14 24.43
CA GLU A 158 -6.76 2.41 24.78
C GLU A 158 -5.99 3.57 24.16
N LYS A 159 -6.70 4.63 23.77
CA LYS A 159 -6.03 5.84 23.27
C LYS A 159 -5.45 6.57 24.48
N PRO A 160 -4.15 6.95 24.50
CA PRO A 160 -3.64 7.84 25.51
C PRO A 160 -4.43 9.16 25.48
N GLY A 161 -4.85 9.63 26.66
CA GLY A 161 -5.54 10.92 26.80
C GLY A 161 -4.63 12.11 26.50
N PHE A 162 -5.22 13.30 26.39
CA PHE A 162 -4.51 14.56 26.07
C PHE A 162 -3.21 14.75 26.86
N ALA A 163 -3.24 14.61 28.19
CA ALA A 163 -2.06 14.81 29.02
C ALA A 163 -0.95 13.78 28.78
N ALA A 164 -1.29 12.53 28.47
CA ALA A 164 -0.31 11.49 28.13
C ALA A 164 0.33 11.75 26.75
N LEU A 165 -0.45 12.24 25.78
CA LEU A 165 0.06 12.68 24.47
C LEU A 165 0.97 13.90 24.59
N MET A 166 0.55 14.94 25.33
CA MET A 166 1.34 16.16 25.56
C MET A 166 2.65 15.85 26.30
N LYS A 167 2.61 15.04 27.36
CA LYS A 167 3.80 14.62 28.10
C LYS A 167 4.73 13.75 27.26
N GLY A 168 4.20 12.92 26.36
CA GLY A 168 5.00 12.15 25.41
C GLY A 168 5.62 12.99 24.28
N PHE A 169 5.05 14.16 23.96
CA PHE A 169 5.52 15.04 22.88
C PHE A 169 6.46 16.16 23.36
N LEU A 170 6.17 16.78 24.51
CA LEU A 170 6.92 17.90 25.08
C LEU A 170 7.76 17.54 26.32
N GLY A 171 7.62 16.33 26.87
CA GLY A 171 8.19 15.94 28.17
C GLY A 171 7.44 16.50 29.40
N VAL A 172 6.67 17.58 29.23
CA VAL A 172 5.95 18.29 30.30
C VAL A 172 4.52 17.75 30.47
N ASP A 173 4.09 17.51 31.70
CA ASP A 173 2.70 17.20 32.04
C ASP A 173 1.86 18.50 32.03
N PRO A 174 0.85 18.67 31.15
CA PRO A 174 0.07 19.90 31.08
C PRO A 174 -0.82 20.14 32.32
N TYR A 175 -0.94 19.16 33.21
CA TYR A 175 -1.62 19.30 34.50
C TYR A 175 -0.63 19.45 35.67
N LYS A 176 0.63 19.85 35.41
CA LYS A 176 1.60 20.25 36.43
C LYS A 176 2.00 21.72 36.21
N CYS A 177 1.95 22.54 37.26
CA CYS A 177 2.44 23.92 37.20
C CYS A 177 3.96 23.92 36.99
N ILE A 178 4.46 24.71 36.04
CA ILE A 178 5.90 24.83 35.76
C ILE A 178 6.66 25.66 36.81
N LEU A 179 5.96 26.41 37.66
CA LEU A 179 6.56 27.29 38.68
C LEU A 179 6.61 26.60 40.06
N CYS A 180 5.45 26.26 40.64
CA CYS A 180 5.36 25.63 41.96
C CYS A 180 5.31 24.09 41.93
N GLY A 181 5.01 23.48 40.78
CA GLY A 181 4.87 22.04 40.65
C GLY A 181 3.51 21.45 41.01
N ASP A 182 2.54 22.26 41.45
CA ASP A 182 1.20 21.82 41.85
C ASP A 182 0.35 21.25 40.71
N ARG A 183 -0.73 20.53 41.07
CA ARG A 183 -1.66 19.93 40.11
C ARG A 183 -2.66 20.96 39.57
N LEU A 184 -2.47 21.36 38.32
CA LEU A 184 -3.44 22.21 37.62
C LEU A 184 -4.72 21.43 37.33
N ARG A 185 -5.87 22.08 37.53
CA ARG A 185 -7.19 21.55 37.13
C ARG A 185 -7.56 22.05 35.73
N PHE A 186 -8.24 21.22 34.96
CA PHE A 186 -8.77 21.61 33.65
C PHE A 186 -9.96 22.57 33.84
N ALA A 187 -9.79 23.84 33.46
CA ALA A 187 -10.84 24.85 33.53
C ALA A 187 -11.76 24.85 32.28
N GLY A 188 -11.23 24.48 31.12
CA GLY A 188 -11.95 24.46 29.84
C GLY A 188 -10.99 24.33 28.65
N ALA A 189 -11.57 24.20 27.45
CA ALA A 189 -10.82 24.26 26.20
C ALA A 189 -11.60 25.07 25.16
N GLN A 190 -10.90 25.98 24.49
CA GLN A 190 -11.43 26.75 23.36
C GLN A 190 -10.92 26.13 22.06
N ALA A 191 -11.76 26.14 21.01
CA ALA A 191 -11.32 25.71 19.68
C ALA A 191 -10.31 26.73 19.12
N GLY A 192 -9.14 26.25 18.68
CA GLY A 192 -8.19 27.08 17.96
C GLY A 192 -8.61 27.29 16.50
N HIS A 193 -8.20 28.42 15.92
CA HIS A 193 -8.39 28.74 14.50
C HIS A 193 -7.89 27.63 13.58
N HIS A 194 -8.56 27.45 12.44
CA HIS A 194 -8.19 26.37 11.53
C HIS A 194 -6.84 26.66 10.86
N ALA A 195 -6.05 25.63 10.53
CA ALA A 195 -4.70 25.82 9.99
C ALA A 195 -4.69 26.64 8.68
N THR A 196 -5.77 26.59 7.88
CA THR A 196 -5.94 27.43 6.68
C THR A 196 -6.18 28.90 7.00
N GLU A 197 -6.85 29.18 8.10
CA GLU A 197 -7.20 30.53 8.58
C GLU A 197 -5.92 31.23 9.04
N LEU A 198 -5.17 30.61 9.96
CA LEU A 198 -3.86 31.06 10.43
C LEU A 198 -2.83 31.24 9.28
N LEU A 199 -2.88 30.38 8.25
CA LEU A 199 -2.05 30.55 7.05
C LEU A 199 -2.50 31.75 6.20
N SER A 200 -3.81 31.97 6.05
CA SER A 200 -4.34 33.12 5.31
C SER A 200 -4.02 34.45 6.01
N GLU A 201 -4.18 34.52 7.34
CA GLU A 201 -3.78 35.67 8.16
C GLU A 201 -2.29 35.96 8.02
N ARG A 202 -1.43 34.92 8.08
CA ARG A 202 0.02 35.07 7.92
C ARG A 202 0.40 35.53 6.51
N LEU A 203 -0.27 35.03 5.47
CA LEU A 203 -0.08 35.48 4.08
C LEU A 203 -0.50 36.94 3.91
N ASN A 204 -1.67 37.32 4.45
CA ASN A 204 -2.18 38.68 4.42
C ASN A 204 -1.26 39.66 5.19
N GLY A 205 -0.73 39.23 6.35
CA GLY A 205 0.25 39.99 7.12
C GLY A 205 1.59 40.18 6.39
N MET A 206 2.07 39.16 5.66
CA MET A 206 3.26 39.29 4.81
C MET A 206 3.01 40.17 3.58
N ALA A 207 1.82 40.10 2.98
CA ALA A 207 1.42 40.99 1.89
C ALA A 207 1.35 42.45 2.35
N LYS A 208 0.66 42.74 3.47
CA LYS A 208 0.57 44.08 4.04
C LYS A 208 1.94 44.66 4.41
N LYS A 209 2.85 43.84 4.97
CA LYS A 209 4.23 44.26 5.25
C LYS A 209 5.04 44.57 3.99
N ARG A 210 4.80 43.87 2.86
CA ARG A 210 5.45 44.19 1.57
C ARG A 210 4.93 45.50 0.99
N TRP A 211 3.62 45.72 0.98
CA TRP A 211 3.01 46.97 0.49
C TRP A 211 3.56 48.20 1.22
N LEU A 212 3.61 48.15 2.56
CA LEU A 212 4.19 49.21 3.40
C LEU A 212 5.72 49.40 3.22
N GLN A 213 6.41 48.50 2.50
CA GLN A 213 7.80 48.68 2.10
C GLN A 213 7.93 49.25 0.68
N THR A 214 6.97 48.99 -0.21
CA THR A 214 6.92 49.57 -1.56
C THR A 214 6.66 51.08 -1.50
N GLU A 215 5.64 51.50 -0.75
CA GLU A 215 5.30 52.92 -0.57
C GLU A 215 6.44 53.74 0.05
N LEU A 216 7.32 53.09 0.83
CA LEU A 216 8.49 53.67 1.47
C LEU A 216 9.72 53.75 0.53
N MET A 217 9.69 53.06 -0.61
CA MET A 217 10.71 53.19 -1.66
C MET A 217 10.32 54.23 -2.71
N ASP A 218 9.02 54.31 -3.06
CA ASP A 218 8.50 55.31 -4.00
C ASP A 218 8.53 56.76 -3.43
N GLN A 219 8.79 56.93 -2.13
CA GLN A 219 9.05 58.23 -1.48
C GLN A 219 10.55 58.60 -1.41
N CYS A 220 11.43 57.84 -2.06
CA CYS A 220 12.88 58.07 -2.08
C CYS A 220 13.47 58.06 -3.51
N ALA A 221 12.66 58.43 -4.50
CA ALA A 221 13.01 58.59 -5.91
C ALA A 221 12.60 59.99 -6.41
#